data_AF-A0A6I1HVT4-F1
#
_entry.id   AF-A0A6I1HVT4-F1
#
_cell.length_a   1.000
_cell.length_b   1.000
_cell.length_c   1.000
_cell.angle_alpha   90.00
_cell.angle_beta   90.00
_cell.angle_gamma   90.00
#
_symmetry.space_group_name_H-M   'P 1'
#
loop_
_entity.id
_entity.type
_entity.pdbx_description
1 polymer ?
#
loop_
_entity_poly.entity_id
_entity_poly.type
_entity_poly.pdbx_seq_one_letter_code
_entity_poly.pdbx_strand_id
1 'polypeptide(L)'
;MIENPHTVSLYLRFEQGGEQVFALVIDAEGVGTHARKLVFGNEVTRRSFYLCTAYFTIPRAPGDARQMRWFNAPGGLSVCLRPDNLGTTRALLS
;
A
#
# COMPACT_ATOMS: atom_id res chain seq x y z
N MET A 1 -39.73 -2.38 23.24
CA MET A 1 -38.34 -2.22 22.80
C MET A 1 -38.31 -0.97 21.95
N ILE A 2 -37.88 0.16 22.51
CA ILE A 2 -37.88 1.44 21.81
C ILE A 2 -36.65 1.44 20.90
N GLU A 3 -36.83 1.39 19.59
CA GLU A 3 -35.75 1.65 18.64
C GLU A 3 -35.29 3.10 18.84
N ASN A 4 -34.02 3.27 19.19
CA ASN A 4 -33.42 4.58 19.27
C ASN A 4 -33.21 5.09 17.83
N PRO A 5 -33.89 6.16 17.39
CA PRO A 5 -33.89 6.63 15.98
C PRO A 5 -32.54 7.15 15.48
N HIS A 6 -31.49 7.10 16.31
CA HIS A 6 -30.13 7.55 16.01
C HIS A 6 -29.13 6.41 15.80
N THR A 7 -29.57 5.15 15.77
CA THR A 7 -28.65 4.02 15.60
C THR A 7 -28.39 3.77 14.12
N VAL A 8 -27.30 4.33 13.58
CA VAL A 8 -26.81 4.00 12.24
C VAL A 8 -26.07 2.66 12.29
N SER A 9 -26.42 1.75 11.38
CA SER A 9 -25.75 0.45 11.22
C SER A 9 -25.24 0.31 9.79
N LEU A 10 -24.07 -0.32 9.64
CA LEU A 10 -23.43 -0.61 8.36
C LEU A 10 -23.64 -2.07 7.99
N TYR A 11 -24.22 -2.32 6.82
CA TYR A 11 -24.44 -3.66 6.29
C TYR A 11 -23.36 -3.96 5.26
N LEU A 12 -22.54 -4.97 5.52
CA LEU A 12 -21.48 -5.39 4.62
C LEU A 12 -21.82 -6.75 4.04
N ARG A 13 -21.62 -6.87 2.72
CA ARG A 13 -21.64 -8.14 2.01
C ARG A 13 -20.23 -8.49 1.58
N PHE A 14 -19.77 -9.68 1.94
CA PHE A 14 -18.45 -10.16 1.54
C PHE A 14 -18.50 -10.79 0.16
N GLU A 15 -17.40 -10.72 -0.59
CA GLU A 15 -17.30 -11.24 -1.96
C GLU A 15 -17.58 -12.74 -2.03
N GLN A 16 -17.09 -13.52 -1.06
CA GLN A 16 -17.34 -14.96 -0.97
C GLN A 16 -18.75 -15.32 -0.45
N GLY A 17 -19.61 -14.32 -0.24
CA GLY A 17 -20.93 -14.45 0.36
C GLY A 17 -20.93 -14.19 1.87
N GLY A 18 -22.14 -14.13 2.44
CA GLY A 18 -22.36 -13.73 3.82
C GLY A 18 -22.56 -12.23 3.98
N GLU A 19 -23.39 -11.87 4.97
CA GLU A 19 -23.69 -10.50 5.33
C GLU A 19 -23.47 -10.30 6.82
N GLN A 20 -22.96 -9.13 7.19
CA GLN A 20 -22.76 -8.78 8.59
C GLN A 20 -23.04 -7.31 8.84
N VAL A 21 -23.57 -7.03 10.03
CA VAL A 21 -23.91 -5.69 10.50
C VAL A 21 -22.86 -5.20 11.49
N PHE A 22 -22.39 -3.98 11.28
CA PHE A 22 -21.39 -3.32 12.12
C PHE A 22 -21.87 -1.93 12.56
N ALA A 23 -21.48 -1.51 13.75
CA ALA A 23 -21.67 -0.12 14.18
C ALA A 23 -20.62 0.82 13.55
N LEU A 24 -19.44 0.29 13.20
CA LEU A 24 -18.32 1.03 12.60
C LEU A 24 -17.48 0.08 11.74
N VAL A 25 -16.95 0.60 10.63
CA VAL A 25 -15.95 -0.07 9.79
C VAL A 25 -14.76 0.86 9.62
N ILE A 26 -13.55 0.31 9.80
CA ILE A 26 -12.28 0.98 9.55
C ILE A 26 -11.64 0.31 8.34
N ASP A 27 -11.51 1.05 7.25
CA ASP A 27 -10.78 0.59 6.06
C ASP A 27 -9.27 0.80 6.25
N ALA A 28 -8.52 -0.29 6.18
CA ALA A 28 -7.05 -0.33 6.28
C ALA A 28 -6.38 -1.01 5.06
N GLU A 29 -7.03 -1.02 3.89
CA GLU A 29 -6.52 -1.65 2.66
C GLU A 29 -5.32 -0.90 2.01
N GLY A 30 -5.05 0.34 2.43
CA GLY A 30 -3.93 1.14 1.93
C GLY A 30 -4.24 1.93 0.64
N VAL A 31 -3.21 2.34 -0.11
CA VAL A 31 -3.36 3.30 -1.23
C VAL A 31 -4.30 2.81 -2.34
N GLY A 32 -4.38 1.48 -2.53
CA GLY A 32 -5.19 0.81 -3.54
C GLY A 32 -6.63 0.49 -3.14
N THR A 33 -7.11 0.95 -1.98
CA THR A 33 -8.42 0.58 -1.42
C THR A 33 -9.58 0.60 -2.44
N HIS A 34 -10.33 -0.50 -2.44
CA HIS A 34 -11.59 -0.64 -3.16
C HIS A 34 -12.75 -0.02 -2.36
N ALA A 35 -12.72 -0.16 -1.03
CA ALA A 35 -13.75 0.37 -0.14
C ALA A 35 -13.92 1.89 -0.28
N ARG A 36 -12.82 2.64 -0.49
CA ARG A 36 -12.89 4.08 -0.75
C ARG A 36 -13.75 4.44 -1.97
N LYS A 37 -13.66 3.65 -3.05
CA LYS A 37 -14.49 3.86 -4.26
C LYS A 37 -15.96 3.52 -3.99
N LEU A 38 -16.23 2.51 -3.17
CA LEU A 38 -17.60 2.13 -2.80
C LEU A 38 -18.28 3.19 -1.93
N VAL A 39 -17.56 3.75 -0.96
CA VAL A 39 -18.13 4.71 0.01
C VAL A 39 -18.21 6.13 -0.56
N PHE A 40 -17.16 6.60 -1.24
CA PHE A 40 -17.04 7.99 -1.67
C PHE A 40 -17.25 8.18 -3.19
N GLY A 41 -17.51 7.10 -3.94
CA GLY A 41 -17.69 7.17 -5.39
C GLY A 41 -16.53 7.86 -6.10
N ASN A 42 -16.83 8.97 -6.79
CA ASN A 42 -15.86 9.77 -7.55
C ASN A 42 -15.38 11.02 -6.82
N GLU A 43 -15.79 11.24 -5.56
CA GLU A 43 -15.36 12.41 -4.79
C GLU A 43 -13.85 12.40 -4.51
N VAL A 44 -13.26 11.20 -4.37
CA VAL A 44 -11.83 11.04 -4.16
C VAL A 44 -11.12 10.76 -5.48
N THR A 45 -10.27 11.69 -5.92
CA THR A 45 -9.46 11.56 -7.13
C THR A 45 -8.00 11.25 -6.79
N ARG A 46 -7.39 10.33 -7.55
CA ARG A 46 -5.97 10.02 -7.40
C ARG A 46 -5.14 11.00 -8.22
N ARG A 47 -4.27 11.76 -7.56
CA ARG A 47 -3.24 12.56 -8.22
C ARG A 47 -1.97 11.75 -8.35
N SER A 48 -1.58 11.42 -9.58
CA SER A 48 -0.28 10.82 -9.85
C SER A 48 0.83 11.87 -9.76
N PHE A 49 1.98 11.50 -9.20
CA PHE A 49 3.22 12.27 -9.29
C PHE A 49 4.14 11.78 -10.40
N TYR A 50 3.66 10.87 -11.26
CA TYR A 50 4.43 10.24 -12.34
C TYR A 50 5.72 9.56 -11.83
N LEU A 51 5.66 9.07 -10.59
CA LEU A 51 6.72 8.29 -9.94
C LEU A 51 6.18 6.89 -9.65
N CYS A 52 6.99 5.89 -9.95
CA CYS A 52 6.74 4.51 -9.54
C CYS A 52 7.93 4.06 -8.70
N THR A 53 7.68 3.32 -7.63
CA THR A 53 8.75 2.79 -6.80
C THR A 53 8.55 1.30 -6.54
N ALA A 54 9.62 0.53 -6.70
CA ALA A 54 9.66 -0.88 -6.38
C ALA A 54 10.78 -1.17 -5.37
N TYR A 55 10.52 -2.10 -4.47
CA TYR A 55 11.46 -2.55 -3.46
C TYR A 55 11.50 -4.07 -3.41
N PHE A 56 12.71 -4.62 -3.38
CA PHE A 56 12.94 -6.05 -3.50
C PHE A 56 14.08 -6.49 -2.58
N THR A 57 14.08 -7.78 -2.27
CA THR A 57 15.20 -8.45 -1.61
C THR A 57 15.83 -9.37 -2.63
N ILE A 58 17.12 -9.21 -2.86
CA ILE A 58 17.89 -9.99 -3.82
C ILE A 58 19.03 -10.73 -3.11
N PRO A 59 19.49 -11.87 -3.66
CA PRO A 59 20.72 -12.51 -3.19
C PRO A 59 21.89 -11.52 -3.22
N ARG A 60 22.76 -11.59 -2.22
CA ARG A 60 23.98 -10.80 -2.18
C ARG A 60 24.93 -11.24 -3.30
N ALA A 61 25.43 -10.29 -4.09
CA ALA A 61 26.43 -10.55 -5.12
C ALA A 61 27.86 -10.26 -4.61
N PRO A 62 28.91 -10.87 -5.20
CA PRO A 62 30.30 -10.56 -4.83
C PRO A 62 30.67 -9.07 -4.93
N GLY A 63 29.99 -8.31 -5.80
CA GLY A 63 30.20 -6.86 -5.97
C GLY A 63 29.39 -5.97 -5.01
N ASP A 64 28.59 -6.53 -4.11
CA ASP A 64 27.78 -5.74 -3.18
C ASP A 64 28.61 -5.17 -2.04
N ALA A 65 28.51 -3.84 -1.88
CA ALA A 65 29.22 -3.11 -0.85
C ALA A 65 28.66 -3.41 0.56
N ARG A 66 29.43 -2.99 1.58
CA ARG A 66 28.99 -3.02 3.00
C ARG A 66 28.18 -1.79 3.41
N GLN A 67 28.10 -0.79 2.54
CA GLN A 67 27.35 0.43 2.75
C GLN A 67 26.29 0.58 1.65
N MET A 68 25.24 1.34 1.97
CA MET A 68 24.22 1.71 0.98
C MET A 68 24.88 2.50 -0.16
N ARG A 69 24.57 2.11 -1.40
CA ARG A 69 24.96 2.85 -2.60
C ARG A 69 23.73 3.34 -3.32
N TRP A 70 23.78 4.58 -3.76
CA TRP A 70 22.72 5.23 -4.48
C TRP A 70 23.25 5.71 -5.83
N PHE A 71 22.52 5.43 -6.89
CA PHE A 71 22.79 5.94 -8.23
C PHE A 71 21.53 6.64 -8.76
N ASN A 72 21.68 7.91 -9.11
CA ASN A 72 20.64 8.69 -9.79
C ASN A 72 21.09 8.92 -11.22
N ALA A 73 20.38 8.35 -12.18
CA ALA A 73 20.59 8.58 -13.59
C ALA A 73 19.81 9.83 -14.06
N PRO A 74 20.31 10.56 -15.08
CA PRO A 74 19.51 11.56 -15.77
C PRO A 74 18.18 10.97 -16.26
N GLY A 75 17.12 11.79 -16.30
CA GLY A 75 15.80 11.34 -16.72
C GLY A 75 14.94 10.71 -15.62
N GLY A 76 15.40 10.73 -14.37
CA GLY A 76 14.57 10.39 -13.19
C GLY A 76 14.73 8.97 -12.66
N LEU A 77 15.61 8.16 -13.24
CA LEU A 77 15.90 6.81 -12.76
C LEU A 77 16.77 6.83 -11.50
N SER A 78 16.32 6.16 -10.45
CA SER A 78 16.99 6.06 -9.17
C SER A 78 17.14 4.59 -8.77
N VAL A 79 18.36 4.16 -8.49
CA VAL A 79 18.67 2.81 -8.04
C VAL A 79 19.42 2.87 -6.72
N CYS A 80 18.95 2.13 -5.72
CA CYS A 80 19.66 1.99 -4.46
C CYS A 80 19.86 0.52 -4.12
N LEU A 81 21.08 0.17 -3.74
CA LEU A 81 21.45 -1.14 -3.19
C LEU A 81 21.92 -0.94 -1.76
N ARG A 82 21.29 -1.65 -0.83
CA ARG A 82 21.59 -1.57 0.61
C ARG A 82 21.77 -2.98 1.17
N PRO A 83 22.93 -3.32 1.75
CA PRO A 83 23.07 -4.58 2.47
C PRO A 83 22.13 -4.59 3.68
N ASP A 84 21.56 -5.76 3.99
CA ASP A 84 20.80 -5.96 5.23
C ASP A 84 21.53 -6.87 6.24
N ASN A 85 20.86 -7.10 7.36
CA ASN A 85 21.35 -7.93 8.47
C ASN A 85 21.08 -9.43 8.27
N LEU A 86 20.48 -9.86 7.16
CA LEU A 86 20.14 -11.25 6.86
C LEU A 86 21.07 -11.86 5.80
N GLY A 87 22.10 -11.12 5.36
CA GLY A 87 23.02 -11.56 4.32
C GLY A 87 22.49 -11.39 2.90
N THR A 88 21.40 -10.62 2.72
CA THR A 88 20.83 -10.26 1.42
C THR A 88 21.08 -8.78 1.10
N THR A 89 20.69 -8.37 -0.12
CA THR A 89 20.72 -6.97 -0.54
C THR A 89 19.29 -6.49 -0.75
N ARG A 90 18.93 -5.39 -0.10
CA ARG A 90 17.70 -4.64 -0.38
C ARG A 90 17.97 -3.77 -1.59
N ALA A 91 17.09 -3.85 -2.56
CA ALA A 91 17.20 -3.08 -3.77
C ALA A 91 15.93 -2.27 -3.98
N LEU A 92 16.13 -1.02 -4.36
CA LEU A 92 15.11 0.00 -4.52
C LEU A 92 15.27 0.58 -5.92
N LEU A 93 14.16 0.74 -6.63
CA LEU A 93 14.10 1.29 -7.98
C LEU A 93 13.01 2.36 -8.01
N SER A 94 13.31 3.56 -8.51
CA SER A 94 12.33 4.64 -8.72
C SER A 94 12.60 5.41 -10.00
#